data_AF-A0A5R9F6N0-F1
#
_entry.id   AF-A0A5R9F6N0-F1
#
_cell.length_a   1.000
_cell.length_b   1.000
_cell.length_c   1.000
_cell.angle_alpha   90.00
_cell.angle_beta   90.00
_cell.angle_gamma   90.00
#
_symmetry.space_group_name_H-M   'P 1'
#
loop_
_entity.id
_entity.type
_entity.pdbx_description
1 polymer ?
#
loop_
_entity_poly.entity_id
_entity_poly.type
_entity_poly.pdbx_seq_one_letter_code
_entity_poly.pdbx_strand_id
1 'polypeptide(L)'
;MNDSVYSLIVESTMMRLPNCYEDTEDFFIGFNDLDNPYLLLPTPKEMFDNDDLFAIRLVPDPLNKFRFELDSNFTRLSFSRFTTFFDDLTYYFGPDENMLEMFLRSASYKTYVEWISNLYFKRIDDLIEKYNSSDIPSMKLSIKAKLSRLLVEA
;
A
#
# COMPACT_ATOMS: atom_id res chain seq x y z
N MET A 1 -5.93 -17.62 11.14
CA MET A 1 -4.64 -17.86 10.48
C MET A 1 -3.59 -17.30 11.40
N ASN A 2 -2.48 -18.01 11.65
CA ASN A 2 -1.38 -17.44 12.41
C ASN A 2 -0.68 -16.47 11.45
N ASP A 3 -1.08 -15.20 11.48
CA ASP A 3 -0.32 -14.16 10.81
C ASP A 3 1.06 -14.17 11.44
N SER A 4 2.09 -14.41 10.62
CA SER A 4 3.45 -14.36 11.12
C SER A 4 3.68 -12.95 11.69
N VAL A 5 4.41 -12.82 12.80
CA VAL A 5 4.74 -11.51 13.40
C VAL A 5 5.32 -10.56 12.33
N TYR A 6 6.06 -11.12 11.37
CA TYR A 6 6.61 -10.38 10.24
C TYR A 6 5.51 -9.82 9.32
N SER A 7 4.48 -10.59 8.98
CA SER A 7 3.34 -10.10 8.19
C SER A 7 2.62 -8.94 8.87
N LEU A 8 2.47 -8.99 10.20
CA LEU A 8 1.87 -7.88 10.97
C LEU A 8 2.73 -6.62 10.96
N ILE A 9 4.06 -6.76 10.98
CA ILE A 9 5.00 -5.64 10.84
C ILE A 9 4.82 -5.01 9.45
N VAL A 10 4.87 -5.81 8.38
CA VAL A 10 4.70 -5.31 7.00
C VAL A 10 3.34 -4.63 6.82
N GLU A 11 2.26 -5.24 7.31
CA GLU A 11 0.93 -4.64 7.26
C GLU A 11 0.92 -3.30 8.00
N SER A 12 1.48 -3.23 9.21
CA SER A 12 1.49 -1.99 10.00
C SER A 12 2.33 -0.89 9.36
N THR A 13 3.45 -1.22 8.71
CA THR A 13 4.30 -0.25 8.02
C THR A 13 3.69 0.23 6.71
N MET A 14 2.99 -0.65 5.99
CA MET A 14 2.36 -0.33 4.70
C MET A 14 0.96 0.30 4.85
N MET A 15 0.22 -0.02 5.91
CA MET A 15 -1.15 0.48 6.09
C MET A 15 -1.18 1.87 6.73
N ARG A 16 -0.54 2.84 6.06
CA ARG A 16 -0.41 4.24 6.50
C ARG A 16 -0.58 5.21 5.33
N LEU A 17 -0.78 6.49 5.64
CA LEU A 17 -0.70 7.56 4.64
C LEU A 17 0.72 7.63 4.04
N PRO A 18 0.85 7.61 2.70
CA PRO A 18 2.12 7.88 2.05
C PRO A 18 2.50 9.35 2.19
N ASN A 19 3.79 9.63 2.19
CA ASN A 19 4.34 10.98 2.24
C ASN A 19 5.37 11.19 1.12
N CYS A 20 5.75 12.44 0.81
CA CYS A 20 6.69 12.74 -0.26
C CYS A 20 8.18 12.57 0.12
N TYR A 21 8.47 12.20 1.36
CA TYR A 21 9.79 12.16 1.98
C TYR A 21 10.03 10.80 2.64
N GLU A 22 9.65 9.72 1.95
CA GLU A 22 9.79 8.37 2.48
C GLU A 22 11.25 7.95 2.58
N ASP A 23 11.52 7.11 3.57
CA ASP A 23 12.76 6.33 3.66
C ASP A 23 12.59 5.02 2.86
N THR A 24 13.65 4.56 2.22
CA THR A 24 13.62 3.31 1.46
C THR A 24 13.53 2.10 2.38
N GLU A 25 14.04 2.21 3.62
CA GLU A 25 13.99 1.18 4.67
C GLU A 25 12.56 0.81 5.09
N ASP A 26 11.58 1.68 4.83
CA ASP A 26 10.18 1.43 5.16
C ASP A 26 9.45 0.55 4.14
N PHE A 27 10.08 0.19 3.02
CA PHE A 27 9.44 -0.54 1.93
C PHE A 27 9.70 -2.05 1.98
N PHE A 28 8.78 -2.81 1.38
CA PHE A 28 8.87 -4.26 1.32
C PHE A 28 8.55 -4.76 -0.09
N ILE A 29 9.16 -5.89 -0.44
CA ILE A 29 8.73 -6.69 -1.59
C ILE A 29 7.78 -7.77 -1.11
N GLY A 30 6.56 -7.77 -1.66
CA GLY A 30 5.58 -8.83 -1.46
C GLY A 30 5.50 -9.77 -2.67
N PHE A 31 5.45 -11.08 -2.41
CA PHE A 31 5.19 -12.10 -3.43
C PHE A 31 3.75 -12.55 -3.38
N ASN A 32 3.07 -12.48 -4.53
CA ASN A 32 1.70 -12.99 -4.62
C ASN A 32 1.67 -14.53 -4.71
N ASP A 33 0.46 -15.08 -4.80
CA ASP A 33 0.17 -16.50 -4.98
C ASP A 33 0.75 -17.14 -6.26
N LEU A 34 1.25 -16.33 -7.18
CA LEU A 34 1.88 -16.74 -8.44
C LEU A 34 3.38 -16.44 -8.47
N ASP A 35 4.00 -16.21 -7.30
CA ASP A 35 5.41 -15.87 -7.11
C ASP A 35 5.87 -14.64 -7.92
N ASN A 36 4.98 -13.68 -8.17
CA ASN A 36 5.35 -12.41 -8.77
C ASN A 36 5.77 -11.41 -7.69
N PRO A 37 6.94 -10.77 -7.84
CA PRO A 37 7.39 -9.74 -6.90
C PRO A 37 6.68 -8.41 -7.13
N TYR A 38 6.30 -7.76 -6.05
CA TYR A 38 5.71 -6.43 -6.04
C TYR A 38 6.37 -5.54 -4.99
N LEU A 39 6.70 -4.31 -5.35
CA LEU A 39 6.96 -3.25 -4.38
C LEU A 39 5.63 -2.84 -3.76
N LEU A 40 5.48 -3.04 -2.45
CA LEU A 40 4.30 -2.60 -1.71
C LEU A 40 4.37 -1.07 -1.50
N LEU A 41 3.25 -0.37 -1.66
CA LEU A 41 3.19 1.06 -1.44
C LEU A 41 2.33 1.40 -0.22
N PRO A 42 2.74 2.41 0.58
CA PRO A 42 1.93 2.85 1.70
C PRO A 42 0.52 3.26 1.23
N THR A 43 -0.49 2.64 1.84
CA THR A 43 -1.91 2.82 1.54
C THR A 43 -2.67 2.85 2.85
N PRO A 44 -3.44 3.90 3.18
CA PRO A 44 -4.08 4.03 4.49
C PRO A 44 -5.02 2.87 4.82
N LYS A 45 -5.04 2.49 6.11
CA LYS A 45 -5.98 1.47 6.59
C LYS A 45 -7.41 1.97 6.45
N GLU A 46 -8.37 1.05 6.23
CA GLU A 46 -9.81 1.35 6.07
C GLU A 46 -10.18 2.27 4.89
N MET A 47 -9.19 2.67 4.07
CA MET A 47 -9.42 3.39 2.81
C MET A 47 -10.28 2.55 1.86
N PHE A 48 -10.06 1.23 1.86
CA PHE A 48 -10.84 0.23 1.15
C PHE A 48 -11.62 -0.65 2.11
N ASP A 49 -12.68 -1.30 1.60
CA ASP A 49 -13.51 -2.20 2.40
C ASP A 49 -12.85 -3.57 2.65
N ASN A 50 -11.90 -3.93 1.79
CA ASN A 50 -10.95 -5.01 2.00
C ASN A 50 -9.62 -4.37 2.40
N ASP A 51 -8.76 -5.08 3.14
CA ASP A 51 -7.40 -4.65 3.47
C ASP A 51 -6.50 -4.64 2.20
N ASP A 52 -6.91 -3.86 1.21
CA ASP A 52 -6.27 -3.66 -0.07
C ASP A 52 -5.20 -2.59 0.06
N LEU A 53 -4.11 -2.78 -0.68
CA LEU A 53 -3.03 -1.82 -0.85
C LEU A 53 -2.69 -1.65 -2.33
N PHE A 54 -2.02 -0.55 -2.66
CA PHE A 54 -1.40 -0.40 -3.96
C PHE A 54 0.02 -0.95 -3.97
N ALA A 55 0.38 -1.57 -5.08
CA ALA A 55 1.71 -2.12 -5.29
C ALA A 55 2.14 -1.93 -6.75
N ILE A 56 3.45 -1.95 -6.99
CA ILE A 56 4.02 -1.91 -8.34
C ILE A 56 4.68 -3.25 -8.60
N ARG A 57 4.35 -3.87 -9.74
CA ARG A 57 4.99 -5.12 -10.12
C ARG A 57 6.44 -4.87 -10.51
N LEU A 58 7.33 -5.74 -10.04
CA LEU A 58 8.71 -5.81 -10.53
C LEU A 58 8.75 -6.79 -11.70
N VAL A 59 9.03 -6.28 -12.89
CA VAL A 59 9.05 -7.05 -14.13
C VAL A 59 10.49 -7.43 -14.46
N PRO A 60 10.84 -8.72 -14.59
CA PRO A 60 12.18 -9.12 -14.96
C PRO A 60 12.49 -8.71 -16.40
N ASP A 61 13.72 -8.23 -16.64
CA ASP A 61 14.23 -7.94 -17.98
C ASP A 61 14.26 -9.24 -18.81
N PRO A 62 13.65 -9.29 -20.01
CA PRO A 62 13.63 -10.46 -20.87
C PRO A 62 15.02 -11.01 -21.23
N LEU A 63 16.03 -10.14 -21.24
CA LEU A 63 17.42 -10.46 -21.58
C LEU A 63 18.28 -10.72 -20.34
N ASN A 64 17.83 -10.31 -19.14
CA ASN A 64 18.54 -10.53 -17.89
C ASN A 64 17.56 -10.75 -16.73
N LYS A 65 17.32 -12.02 -16.38
CA LYS A 65 16.43 -12.43 -15.28
C LYS A 65 16.82 -11.92 -13.87
N PHE A 66 18.01 -11.33 -13.73
CA PHE A 66 18.49 -10.75 -12.48
C PHE A 66 18.36 -9.22 -12.46
N ARG A 67 17.81 -8.62 -13.51
CA ARG A 67 17.47 -7.20 -13.57
C ARG A 67 15.96 -7.07 -13.58
N PHE A 68 15.44 -6.15 -12.77
CA PHE A 68 14.02 -5.84 -12.69
C PHE A 68 13.79 -4.42 -13.15
N GLU A 69 12.58 -4.16 -13.62
CA GLU A 69 12.05 -2.84 -13.90
C GLU A 69 10.74 -2.67 -13.14
N LEU A 70 10.47 -1.45 -12.68
CA LEU A 70 9.18 -1.12 -12.12
C LEU A 70 8.15 -0.99 -13.25
N ASP A 71 7.03 -1.70 -13.11
CA ASP A 71 5.88 -1.46 -13.98
C ASP A 71 5.42 0.00 -13.86
N SER A 72 4.87 0.52 -14.96
CA SER A 72 4.32 1.87 -15.04
C SER A 72 2.96 2.02 -14.32
N ASN A 73 2.35 0.91 -13.89
CA ASN A 73 1.01 0.87 -13.35
C ASN A 73 0.98 0.50 -11.86
N PHE A 74 0.20 1.26 -11.09
CA PHE A 74 -0.19 0.88 -9.74
C PHE A 74 -1.27 -0.19 -9.79
N THR A 75 -1.04 -1.31 -9.11
CA THR A 75 -1.99 -2.42 -9.01
C THR A 75 -2.57 -2.44 -7.60
N ARG A 76 -3.91 -2.44 -7.49
CA ARG A 76 -4.58 -2.67 -6.20
C ARG A 76 -4.71 -4.16 -5.94
N LEU A 77 -4.18 -4.63 -4.81
CA LEU A 77 -4.23 -6.02 -4.38
C LEU A 77 -4.60 -6.10 -2.90
N SER A 78 -5.35 -7.14 -2.52
CA SER A 78 -5.56 -7.43 -1.10
C SER A 78 -4.24 -7.86 -0.46
N PHE A 79 -3.94 -7.33 0.74
CA PHE A 79 -2.75 -7.70 1.50
C PHE A 79 -2.67 -9.22 1.71
N SER A 80 -3.81 -9.90 1.88
CA SER A 80 -3.87 -11.34 2.07
C SER A 80 -3.45 -12.15 0.83
N ARG A 81 -3.26 -11.52 -0.33
CA ARG A 81 -2.71 -12.20 -1.52
C ARG A 81 -1.21 -12.39 -1.45
N PHE A 82 -0.52 -11.66 -0.56
CA PHE A 82 0.91 -11.79 -0.38
C PHE A 82 1.22 -12.88 0.64
N THR A 83 2.04 -13.84 0.23
CA THR A 83 2.38 -15.02 1.05
C THR A 83 3.77 -14.87 1.67
N THR A 84 4.65 -14.14 1.01
CA THR A 84 6.05 -13.95 1.42
C THR A 84 6.43 -12.48 1.27
N PHE A 85 7.22 -11.98 2.21
CA PHE A 85 7.67 -10.60 2.26
C PHE A 85 9.19 -10.55 2.42
N PHE A 86 9.81 -9.52 1.87
CA PHE A 86 11.25 -9.25 1.98
C PHE A 86 11.48 -7.76 2.23
N ASP A 87 12.37 -7.46 3.16
CA ASP A 87 12.90 -6.13 3.47
C ASP A 87 14.27 -5.87 2.81
N ASP A 88 15.00 -6.90 2.37
CA ASP A 88 16.20 -6.71 1.54
C ASP A 88 15.81 -6.36 0.10
N LEU A 89 15.86 -5.07 -0.20
CA LEU A 89 15.49 -4.48 -1.48
C LEU A 89 16.64 -4.50 -2.51
N THR A 90 17.87 -4.75 -2.06
CA THR A 90 19.10 -4.66 -2.87
C THR A 90 19.03 -5.53 -4.13
N TYR A 91 18.46 -6.73 -4.00
CA TYR A 91 18.33 -7.66 -5.12
C TYR A 91 17.46 -7.10 -6.27
N TYR A 92 16.46 -6.29 -5.96
CA TYR A 92 15.50 -5.79 -6.95
C TYR A 92 15.85 -4.40 -7.47
N PHE A 93 16.41 -3.54 -6.61
CA PHE A 93 16.68 -2.14 -6.93
C PHE A 93 18.16 -1.83 -7.19
N GLY A 94 19.03 -2.83 -7.06
CA GLY A 94 20.48 -2.68 -7.23
C GLY A 94 21.17 -2.13 -5.99
N PRO A 95 22.48 -1.84 -6.08
CA PRO A 95 23.25 -1.32 -4.95
C PRO A 95 22.67 0.03 -4.49
N ASP A 96 22.70 0.24 -3.18
CA ASP A 96 22.20 1.45 -2.49
C ASP A 96 20.75 1.82 -2.85
N GLU A 97 19.95 0.84 -3.30
CA GLU A 97 18.53 1.02 -3.61
C GLU A 97 18.24 2.17 -4.59
N ASN A 98 19.22 2.49 -5.45
CA ASN A 98 19.20 3.66 -6.32
C ASN A 98 17.92 3.78 -7.16
N MET A 99 17.38 2.66 -7.64
CA MET A 99 16.14 2.66 -8.40
C MET A 99 14.92 3.04 -7.54
N LEU A 100 14.86 2.59 -6.29
CA LEU A 100 13.79 2.95 -5.37
C LEU A 100 13.91 4.43 -4.98
N GLU A 101 15.10 4.91 -4.62
CA GLU A 101 15.33 6.33 -4.35
C GLU A 101 14.89 7.22 -5.53
N MET A 102 15.26 6.85 -6.75
CA MET A 102 14.86 7.57 -7.95
C MET A 102 13.34 7.56 -8.14
N PHE A 103 12.68 6.42 -7.87
CA PHE A 103 11.24 6.31 -7.94
C PHE A 103 10.55 7.21 -6.89
N LEU A 104 10.98 7.20 -5.64
CA LEU A 104 10.38 8.01 -4.56
C LEU A 104 10.54 9.52 -4.82
N ARG A 105 11.62 9.94 -5.50
CA ARG A 105 11.83 11.34 -5.91
C ARG A 105 11.09 11.72 -7.21
N SER A 106 10.57 10.74 -7.94
CA SER A 106 9.93 10.94 -9.24
C SER A 106 8.59 11.69 -9.15
N ALA A 107 8.15 12.27 -10.27
CA ALA A 107 6.83 12.86 -10.37
C ALA A 107 5.72 11.82 -10.16
N SER A 108 5.92 10.58 -10.63
CA SER A 108 4.94 9.50 -10.50
C SER A 108 4.61 9.18 -9.05
N TYR A 109 5.62 9.12 -8.17
CA TYR A 109 5.37 8.87 -6.76
C TYR A 109 4.70 10.06 -6.06
N LYS A 110 5.09 11.30 -6.38
CA LYS A 110 4.41 12.49 -5.85
C LYS A 110 2.95 12.55 -6.26
N THR A 111 2.65 12.23 -7.51
CA THR A 111 1.26 12.11 -8.00
C THR A 111 0.52 10.98 -7.29
N TYR A 112 1.18 9.87 -6.97
CA TYR A 112 0.60 8.81 -6.15
C TYR A 112 0.23 9.31 -4.74
N VAL A 113 1.14 10.00 -4.05
CA VAL A 113 0.89 10.56 -2.70
C VAL A 113 -0.32 11.51 -2.73
N GLU A 114 -0.35 12.45 -3.68
CA GLU A 114 -1.46 13.39 -3.84
C GLU A 114 -2.78 12.67 -4.15
N TRP A 115 -2.74 11.66 -5.02
CA TRP A 115 -3.91 10.89 -5.40
C TRP A 115 -4.48 10.08 -4.22
N ILE A 116 -3.62 9.41 -3.44
CA ILE A 116 -4.02 8.67 -2.26
C ILE A 116 -4.64 9.60 -1.22
N SER A 117 -4.02 10.75 -0.95
CA SER A 117 -4.56 11.75 -0.03
C SER A 117 -5.97 12.20 -0.45
N ASN A 118 -6.18 12.51 -1.73
CA ASN A 118 -7.49 12.88 -2.25
C ASN A 118 -8.54 11.76 -2.10
N LEU A 119 -8.16 10.52 -2.42
CA LEU A 119 -9.04 9.37 -2.26
C LEU A 119 -9.37 9.10 -0.79
N TYR A 120 -8.41 9.31 0.10
CA TYR A 120 -8.56 9.14 1.54
C TYR A 120 -9.62 10.09 2.12
N PHE A 121 -9.50 11.40 1.82
CA PHE A 121 -10.50 12.37 2.27
C PHE A 121 -11.86 12.12 1.64
N LYS A 122 -11.91 11.76 0.36
CA LYS A 122 -13.17 11.38 -0.30
C LYS A 122 -13.84 10.19 0.40
N ARG A 123 -13.06 9.18 0.82
CA ARG A 123 -13.59 8.03 1.57
C ARG A 123 -14.18 8.44 2.92
N ILE A 124 -13.54 9.38 3.61
CA ILE A 124 -14.07 9.95 4.86
C ILE A 124 -15.41 10.64 4.61
N ASP A 125 -15.50 11.49 3.58
CA ASP A 125 -16.74 12.19 3.22
C ASP A 125 -17.87 11.21 2.88
N ASP A 126 -17.57 10.20 2.04
CA ASP A 126 -18.53 9.15 1.67
C ASP A 126 -19.05 8.39 2.92
N LEU A 127 -18.19 8.14 3.91
CA LEU A 127 -18.57 7.47 5.15
C LEU A 127 -19.41 8.37 6.06
N ILE A 128 -19.12 9.68 6.12
CA ILE A 128 -19.93 10.65 6.87
C ILE A 128 -21.34 10.72 6.26
N GLU A 129 -21.44 10.80 4.93
CA GLU A 129 -22.73 10.82 4.24
C GLU A 129 -23.52 9.52 4.49
N LYS A 130 -22.87 8.36 4.41
CA LYS A 130 -23.50 7.06 4.74
C LYS A 130 -23.94 6.96 6.19
N TYR A 131 -23.17 7.51 7.13
CA TYR A 131 -23.55 7.54 8.54
C TYR A 131 -24.82 8.36 8.78
N ASN A 132 -24.91 9.52 8.12
CA ASN A 132 -26.04 10.43 8.23
C ASN A 132 -27.31 9.88 7.57
N SER A 133 -27.17 9.15 6.46
CA SER A 133 -28.28 8.61 5.68
C SER A 133 -28.75 7.21 6.11
N SER A 134 -27.94 6.44 6.84
CA SER A 134 -28.34 5.12 7.33
C SER A 134 -29.36 5.21 8.45
N ASP A 135 -30.44 4.44 8.41
CA ASP A 135 -31.37 4.29 9.55
C ASP A 135 -31.09 3.04 10.40
N ILE A 136 -30.13 2.22 9.98
CA ILE A 136 -29.79 0.94 10.62
C ILE A 136 -28.76 1.19 11.73
N PRO A 137 -29.07 0.90 13.02
CA PRO A 137 -28.15 1.19 14.13
C PRO A 137 -26.82 0.43 14.07
N SER A 138 -26.84 -0.85 13.66
CA SER A 138 -25.62 -1.65 13.51
C SER A 138 -24.67 -1.11 12.44
N MET A 139 -25.24 -0.60 11.34
CA MET A 139 -24.47 0.03 10.26
C MET A 139 -23.85 1.35 10.72
N LYS A 140 -24.60 2.19 11.47
CA LYS A 140 -24.04 3.42 12.08
C LYS A 140 -22.87 3.12 13.01
N LEU A 141 -22.96 2.10 13.85
CA LEU A 141 -21.88 1.69 14.74
C LEU A 141 -20.63 1.26 13.96
N SER A 142 -20.80 0.45 12.91
CA SER A 142 -19.71 0.02 12.05
C SER A 142 -19.04 1.19 11.32
N ILE A 143 -19.82 2.09 10.72
CA ILE A 143 -19.30 3.27 10.03
C ILE A 143 -18.57 4.21 11.01
N LYS A 144 -19.14 4.43 12.21
CA LYS A 144 -18.49 5.22 13.25
C LYS A 144 -17.14 4.64 13.64
N ALA A 145 -17.02 3.32 13.79
CA ALA A 145 -15.75 2.67 14.10
C ALA A 145 -14.71 2.87 12.98
N LYS A 146 -15.11 2.76 11.71
CA LYS A 146 -14.24 3.04 10.56
C LYS A 146 -13.77 4.50 10.53
N LEU A 147 -14.70 5.45 10.69
CA LEU A 147 -14.38 6.88 10.76
C LEU A 147 -13.42 7.20 11.90
N SER A 148 -13.61 6.61 13.08
CA SER A 148 -12.70 6.82 14.21
C SER A 148 -11.27 6.35 13.94
N ARG A 149 -11.07 5.32 13.10
CA ARG A 149 -9.73 4.86 12.71
C ARG A 149 -9.11 5.81 11.68
N LEU A 150 -9.88 6.16 10.64
CA LEU A 150 -9.43 7.08 9.59
C LEU A 150 -9.07 8.47 10.15
N LEU A 151 -9.87 9.01 11.06
CA LEU A 151 -9.63 10.35 11.61
C LEU A 151 -8.47 10.43 12.61
N VAL A 152 -7.93 9.29 13.07
CA VAL A 152 -6.71 9.27 13.91
C VAL A 152 -5.45 9.44 13.07
N GLU A 153 -5.49 9.02 11.81
CA GLU A 153 -4.37 9.10 10.87
C GLU A 153 -4.37 10.38 10.02
N ALA A 154 -5.49 11.12 9.98
CA ALA A 154 -5.67 12.38 9.24
C ALA A 154 -5.04 13.60 9.93
#